data_AF-A0A8J2AGL0-F1
#
_entry.id   AF-A0A8J2AGL0-F1
#
_cell.length_a   1.000
_cell.length_b   1.000
_cell.length_c   1.000
_cell.angle_alpha   90.00
_cell.angle_beta   90.00
_cell.angle_gamma   90.00
#
_symmetry.space_group_name_H-M   'P 1'
#
loop_
_entity.id
_entity.type
_entity.pdbx_description
1 polymer ?
#
loop_
_entity_poly.entity_id
_entity_poly.type
_entity_poly.pdbx_seq_one_letter_code
_entity_poly.pdbx_strand_id
1 'polypeptide(L)'
;MARRTKKVGITGRYGTRYGATLRKLVKRVEVQQRSKYLCPHCGKTAVKRKAAGIWSCKPCGRVYAGGCWQFSTAAAASVQATIQNLKSK
;
A
#
# COMPACT_ATOMS: atom_id res chain seq x y z
N MET A 1 2.44 17.93 -17.81
CA MET A 1 3.28 18.14 -16.61
C MET A 1 4.67 17.56 -16.84
N ALA A 2 5.75 18.32 -16.59
CA ALA A 2 7.12 17.85 -16.80
C ALA A 2 7.63 16.94 -15.66
N ARG A 3 8.47 15.96 -16.00
CA ARG A 3 9.07 15.04 -15.02
C ARG A 3 10.16 15.75 -14.21
N ARG A 4 9.84 16.12 -12.97
CA ARG A 4 10.74 16.89 -12.08
C ARG A 4 12.00 16.14 -11.62
N THR A 5 11.96 14.82 -11.51
CA THR A 5 13.09 14.03 -10.96
C THR A 5 13.37 12.78 -11.80
N LYS A 6 14.66 12.44 -12.01
CA LYS A 6 15.05 11.22 -12.74
C LYS A 6 14.93 9.95 -11.89
N LYS A 7 15.47 9.96 -10.66
CA LYS A 7 15.59 8.76 -9.79
C LYS A 7 14.79 8.84 -8.48
N VAL A 8 14.81 9.99 -7.81
CA VAL A 8 14.36 10.10 -6.40
C VAL A 8 12.83 10.08 -6.24
N GLY A 9 12.07 10.77 -7.08
CA GLY A 9 10.62 10.83 -6.95
C GLY A 9 10.19 11.40 -5.59
N ILE A 10 9.27 10.71 -4.92
CA ILE A 10 8.69 11.09 -3.61
C ILE A 10 9.72 11.32 -2.50
N THR A 11 10.85 10.61 -2.53
CA THR A 11 11.92 10.77 -1.54
C THR A 11 12.80 11.98 -1.80
N GLY A 12 12.50 12.79 -2.81
CA GLY A 12 13.09 14.10 -3.02
C GLY A 12 12.91 15.04 -1.82
N ARG A 13 11.84 14.86 -1.01
CA ARG A 13 11.60 15.61 0.23
C ARG A 13 12.74 15.53 1.25
N TYR A 14 13.55 14.48 1.17
CA TYR A 14 14.67 14.27 2.09
C TYR A 14 15.94 15.03 1.66
N GLY A 15 16.00 15.57 0.45
CA GLY A 15 17.17 16.27 -0.08
C GLY A 15 18.39 15.34 -0.18
N THR A 16 19.56 15.81 0.26
CA THR A 16 20.82 15.05 0.29
C THR A 16 20.98 14.16 1.52
N ARG A 17 20.08 14.27 2.51
CA ARG A 17 20.18 13.60 3.82
C ARG A 17 19.99 12.08 3.75
N TYR A 18 20.45 11.38 4.80
CA TYR A 18 20.27 9.95 5.11
C TYR A 18 20.96 8.94 4.20
N GLY A 19 21.46 9.34 3.02
CA GLY A 19 22.11 8.43 2.09
C GLY A 19 21.15 7.75 1.10
N ALA A 20 21.72 7.13 0.06
CA ALA A 20 20.95 6.63 -1.09
C ALA A 20 20.20 5.31 -0.81
N THR A 21 20.80 4.41 -0.04
CA THR A 21 20.23 3.08 0.29
C THR A 21 18.94 3.24 1.08
N LEU A 22 18.97 4.00 2.18
CA LEU A 22 17.78 4.28 3.00
C LEU A 22 16.68 4.95 2.20
N ARG A 23 17.00 5.95 1.37
CA ARG A 23 16.00 6.62 0.52
C ARG A 23 15.40 5.70 -0.54
N LYS A 24 16.14 4.72 -1.07
CA LYS A 24 15.59 3.70 -1.98
C LYS A 24 14.61 2.77 -1.25
N LEU A 25 14.92 2.35 -0.02
CA LEU A 25 14.03 1.53 0.81
C LEU A 25 12.74 2.28 1.12
N VAL A 26 12.85 3.50 1.64
CA VAL A 26 11.70 4.36 1.97
C VAL A 26 10.85 4.64 0.73
N LYS A 27 11.47 4.87 -0.44
CA LYS A 27 10.73 5.09 -1.69
C LYS A 27 9.80 3.92 -2.01
N ARG A 28 10.25 2.66 -1.86
CA ARG A 28 9.41 1.48 -2.13
C ARG A 28 8.19 1.46 -1.21
N VAL A 29 8.42 1.65 0.08
CA VAL A 29 7.36 1.67 1.11
C VAL A 29 6.40 2.84 0.91
N GLU A 30 6.92 4.02 0.59
CA GLU A 30 6.12 5.23 0.40
C GLU A 30 5.21 5.20 -0.81
N VAL A 31 5.69 4.61 -1.90
CA VAL A 31 4.89 4.43 -3.11
C VAL A 31 3.73 3.47 -2.81
N GLN A 32 4.01 2.34 -2.15
CA GLN A 32 2.98 1.36 -1.77
C GLN A 32 1.91 1.99 -0.85
N GLN A 33 2.32 2.66 0.24
CA GLN A 33 1.35 3.21 1.19
C GLN A 33 0.46 4.32 0.61
N ARG A 34 0.96 5.09 -0.38
CA ARG A 34 0.21 6.20 -1.01
C ARG A 34 -0.59 5.75 -2.23
N SER A 35 -0.40 4.52 -2.68
CA SER A 35 -1.15 3.94 -3.80
C SER A 35 -2.61 3.79 -3.44
N LYS A 36 -3.49 3.88 -4.45
CA LYS A 36 -4.89 3.53 -4.30
C LYS A 36 -5.05 2.04 -4.58
N TYR A 37 -5.77 1.34 -3.72
CA TYR A 37 -6.04 -0.09 -3.89
C TYR A 37 -7.48 -0.34 -4.34
N LEU A 38 -7.69 -1.51 -4.96
CA LEU A 38 -9.00 -2.01 -5.34
C LEU A 38 -9.81 -2.33 -4.08
N CYS A 39 -11.03 -1.80 -4.00
CA CYS A 39 -11.95 -2.11 -2.93
C CYS A 39 -12.62 -3.47 -3.18
N PRO A 40 -12.49 -4.46 -2.27
CA PRO A 40 -13.15 -5.76 -2.44
C PRO A 40 -14.67 -5.67 -2.37
N HIS A 41 -15.23 -4.59 -1.81
CA HIS A 41 -16.67 -4.43 -1.68
C HIS A 41 -17.33 -3.69 -2.86
N CYS A 42 -16.76 -2.57 -3.28
CA CYS A 42 -17.39 -1.72 -4.30
C CYS A 42 -16.67 -1.75 -5.66
N GLY A 43 -15.61 -2.55 -5.81
CA GLY A 43 -14.83 -2.69 -7.06
C GLY A 43 -14.05 -1.46 -7.50
N LYS A 44 -14.15 -0.33 -6.80
CA LYS A 44 -13.45 0.92 -7.16
C LYS A 44 -12.03 0.95 -6.60
N THR A 45 -11.07 1.46 -7.35
CA THR A 45 -9.67 1.70 -6.92
C THR A 45 -9.56 2.97 -6.08
N ALA A 46 -10.19 2.94 -4.90
CA ALA A 46 -10.36 4.11 -4.05
C ALA A 46 -9.97 3.87 -2.58
N VAL A 47 -9.44 2.68 -2.26
CA VAL A 47 -8.96 2.39 -0.92
C VAL A 47 -7.64 3.13 -0.67
N LYS A 48 -7.57 3.88 0.42
CA LYS A 48 -6.37 4.61 0.87
C LYS A 48 -6.10 4.35 2.35
N ARG A 49 -4.83 4.42 2.74
CA ARG A 49 -4.37 4.31 4.13
C ARG A 49 -4.89 5.49 4.96
N LYS A 50 -5.48 5.20 6.12
CA LYS A 50 -5.83 6.20 7.15
C LYS A 50 -4.80 6.21 8.27
N ALA A 51 -4.44 5.03 8.77
CA ALA A 51 -3.45 4.85 9.84
C ALA A 51 -2.64 3.57 9.59
N ALA A 52 -1.72 3.24 10.49
CA ALA A 52 -1.00 1.97 10.44
C ALA A 52 -1.99 0.80 10.52
N GLY A 53 -2.02 -0.05 9.49
CA GLY A 53 -2.92 -1.21 9.42
C GLY A 53 -4.39 -0.87 9.11
N ILE A 54 -4.77 0.42 9.05
CA ILE A 54 -6.16 0.85 8.82
C ILE A 54 -6.27 1.49 7.45
N TRP A 55 -7.14 0.91 6.63
CA TRP A 55 -7.42 1.33 5.26
C TRP A 55 -8.89 1.69 5.11
N SER A 56 -9.21 2.68 4.27
CA SER A 56 -10.60 3.08 4.06
C SER A 56 -10.88 3.37 2.59
N CYS A 57 -12.09 3.01 2.16
CA CYS A 57 -12.58 3.31 0.84
C CYS A 57 -13.47 4.56 0.88
N LYS A 58 -13.10 5.62 0.16
CA LYS A 58 -13.89 6.87 0.15
C LYS A 58 -15.31 6.67 -0.44
N PRO A 59 -15.51 5.97 -1.59
CA PRO A 59 -16.83 5.78 -2.17
C PRO A 59 -17.84 4.97 -1.36
N CYS A 60 -17.40 3.93 -0.64
CA CYS A 60 -18.32 3.04 0.10
C CYS A 60 -18.22 3.18 1.62
N GLY A 61 -17.39 4.08 2.13
CA GLY A 61 -17.23 4.36 3.57
C GLY A 61 -16.57 3.26 4.40
N ARG A 62 -16.36 2.06 3.84
CA ARG A 62 -15.84 0.91 4.58
C ARG A 62 -14.39 1.08 4.99
N VAL A 63 -14.10 0.56 6.18
CA VAL A 63 -12.78 0.48 6.78
C VAL A 63 -12.33 -0.98 6.81
N TYR A 64 -11.06 -1.20 6.54
CA TYR A 64 -10.43 -2.52 6.43
C TYR A 64 -9.19 -2.57 7.31
N ALA A 65 -8.98 -3.72 7.94
CA ALA A 65 -7.68 -4.09 8.49
C ALA A 65 -6.79 -4.63 7.35
N GLY A 66 -5.55 -4.18 7.30
CA GLY A 66 -4.57 -4.58 6.30
C GLY A 66 -3.15 -4.47 6.84
N GLY A 67 -2.17 -4.51 5.95
CA GLY A 67 -0.78 -4.28 6.32
C GLY A 67 -0.50 -2.83 6.70
N CYS A 68 0.65 -2.58 7.34
CA CYS A 68 1.06 -1.22 7.71
C CYS A 68 1.27 -0.33 6.46
N TRP A 69 1.88 -0.87 5.41
CA TRP A 69 2.27 -0.14 4.20
C TRP A 69 1.55 -0.61 2.92
N GLN A 70 0.93 -1.79 2.96
CA GLN A 70 0.22 -2.40 1.85
C GLN A 70 -1.16 -2.86 2.30
N PHE A 71 -2.16 -2.78 1.41
CA PHE A 71 -3.54 -3.17 1.73
C PHE A 71 -3.66 -4.66 2.05
N SER A 72 -3.06 -5.52 1.23
CA SER A 72 -2.94 -6.96 1.48
C SER A 72 -1.47 -7.35 1.64
N THR A 73 -1.16 -8.19 2.62
CA THR A 73 0.19 -8.71 2.84
C THR A 73 0.35 -10.09 2.23
N ALA A 74 1.58 -10.45 1.84
CA ALA A 74 1.87 -11.77 1.28
C ALA A 74 1.50 -12.92 2.24
N ALA A 75 1.80 -12.75 3.53
CA ALA A 75 1.43 -13.72 4.56
C ALA A 75 -0.10 -13.80 4.77
N ALA A 76 -0.81 -12.67 4.73
CA ALA A 76 -2.28 -12.72 4.79
C ALA A 76 -2.87 -13.44 3.56
N ALA A 77 -2.33 -13.17 2.37
CA ALA A 77 -2.77 -13.82 1.14
C ALA A 77 -2.57 -15.34 1.18
N SER A 78 -1.43 -15.82 1.69
CA SER A 78 -1.18 -17.27 1.83
C SER A 78 -2.14 -17.91 2.82
N VAL A 79 -2.37 -17.28 3.98
CA VAL A 79 -3.33 -17.78 4.99
C VAL A 79 -4.74 -17.85 4.42
N GLN A 80 -5.19 -16.82 3.68
CA GLN A 80 -6.51 -16.82 3.04
C GLN A 80 -6.65 -17.95 2.01
N ALA A 81 -5.61 -18.20 1.20
CA ALA A 81 -5.60 -19.31 0.25
C ALA A 81 -5.67 -20.68 0.97
N THR A 82 -4.92 -20.86 2.05
CA THR A 82 -5.00 -22.08 2.87
C THR A 82 -6.40 -22.28 3.47
N ILE A 83 -7.02 -21.22 4.01
CA ILE A 83 -8.38 -21.29 4.55
C ILE A 83 -9.39 -21.67 3.46
N GLN A 84 -9.26 -21.12 2.25
CA GLN A 84 -10.14 -21.46 1.13
C GLN A 84 -10.02 -22.94 0.73
N ASN A 85 -8.79 -23.46 0.65
CA ASN A 85 -8.54 -24.87 0.33
C ASN A 85 -9.08 -25.84 1.40
N LEU A 86 -9.05 -25.42 2.68
CA LEU A 86 -9.61 -26.22 3.77
C LEU A 86 -11.14 -26.22 3.77
N LYS A 87 -11.78 -25.16 3.28
CA LYS A 87 -13.26 -25.06 3.18
C LYS A 87 -13.84 -25.83 2.00
N SER A 88 -13.05 -26.11 0.97
CA SER A 88 -13.47 -26.90 -0.19
C SER A 88 -13.33 -28.42 0.01
N LYS A 89 -12.72 -28.84 1.11
CA LYS A 89 -12.71 -30.23 1.57
C LYS A 89 -13.89 -30.46 2.50
#